data_AF-A0A183V9D5-F1
#
_entry.id   AF-A0A183V9D5-F1
#
_cell.length_a   1.000
_cell.length_b   1.000
_cell.length_c   1.000
_cell.angle_alpha   90.00
_cell.angle_beta   90.00
_cell.angle_gamma   90.00
#
_symmetry.space_group_name_H-M   'P 1'
#
loop_
_entity.id
_entity.type
_entity.pdbx_description
1 polymer ?
#
loop_
_entity_poly.entity_id
_entity_poly.type
_entity_poly.pdbx_seq_one_letter_code
_entity_poly.pdbx_strand_id
1 'polypeptide(L)'
;MGKASATGVFANRTWQLEVGSLAIRYNLNNNPIAMACAYGILVISSFWIVEVAPIAVTALLPILVFPVLGIISTKEICSTYLKVPIRDVIRVRFIKDTSMLFLCTLMISLAVEESNLHHRLALFMLSKFGGNPLSLIIGMMLVVSFISFWISDTATTVLMVPITIAILESMMNGRTTAIDMKQGTVRERLQFDRLSVGDRSLSKALILICSHGSLIGGTAVITSTGPNLVFREQIHT
;
A
#
# COMPACT_ATOMS: atom_id res chain seq x y z
N MET A 1 23.46 26.05 6.38
CA MET A 1 22.64 25.71 7.57
C MET A 1 21.51 24.81 7.10
N GLY A 2 21.25 23.61 7.58
CA GLY A 2 21.86 22.83 8.66
C GLY A 2 21.79 21.33 8.32
N LYS A 3 22.75 20.57 8.86
CA LYS A 3 22.81 19.12 8.76
C LYS A 3 21.81 18.53 9.76
N ALA A 4 20.83 17.78 9.28
CA ALA A 4 19.93 17.01 10.13
C ALA A 4 20.69 15.84 10.76
N SER A 5 20.71 15.82 12.08
CA SER A 5 21.47 14.90 12.92
C SER A 5 20.84 13.51 12.92
N ALA A 6 21.53 12.52 12.36
CA ALA A 6 21.14 11.10 12.30
C ALA A 6 21.39 10.33 13.61
N THR A 7 21.47 11.01 14.75
CA THR A 7 21.88 10.43 16.03
C THR A 7 20.73 9.99 16.94
N GLY A 8 19.47 10.28 16.59
CA GLY A 8 18.30 9.93 17.41
C GLY A 8 17.78 8.49 17.25
N VAL A 9 18.15 7.77 16.19
CA VAL A 9 17.61 6.44 15.88
C VAL A 9 18.30 5.32 16.67
N PHE A 10 19.50 5.55 17.20
CA PHE A 10 20.28 4.53 17.92
C PHE A 10 19.98 4.45 19.42
N ALA A 11 19.33 5.46 20.02
CA ALA A 11 19.01 5.47 21.46
C ALA A 11 17.87 4.53 21.86
N ASN A 12 17.10 4.00 20.90
CA ASN A 12 15.92 3.16 21.16
C ASN A 12 16.19 1.64 21.14
N ARG A 13 17.47 1.21 21.13
CA ARG A 13 17.85 -0.22 21.17
C ARG A 13 17.72 -0.86 22.55
N THR A 14 17.73 -0.07 23.62
CA THR A 14 17.73 -0.58 25.00
C THR A 14 16.40 -1.22 25.38
N TRP A 15 15.28 -0.60 25.01
CA TRP A 15 13.95 -1.15 25.30
C TRP A 15 13.73 -2.51 24.64
N GLN A 16 14.12 -2.71 23.38
CA GLN A 16 13.94 -4.01 22.69
C GLN A 16 14.69 -5.16 23.38
N LEU A 17 15.88 -4.89 23.95
CA LEU A 17 16.65 -5.86 24.72
C LEU A 17 16.04 -6.06 26.12
N GLU A 18 15.46 -5.03 26.73
CA GLU A 18 14.82 -5.12 28.04
C GLU A 18 13.50 -5.91 28.01
N VAL A 19 12.61 -5.68 27.04
CA VAL A 19 11.40 -6.52 26.87
C VAL A 19 11.77 -7.97 26.55
N GLY A 20 12.83 -8.18 25.76
CA GLY A 20 13.39 -9.52 25.55
C GLY A 20 13.90 -10.16 26.82
N SER A 21 14.64 -9.42 27.65
CA SER A 21 15.19 -9.94 28.93
C SER A 21 14.11 -10.25 29.97
N LEU A 22 13.03 -9.46 30.02
CA LEU A 22 11.90 -9.64 30.93
C LEU A 22 11.02 -10.82 30.52
N ALA A 23 10.77 -10.99 29.21
CA ALA A 23 10.03 -12.15 28.68
C ALA A 23 10.79 -13.47 28.87
N ILE A 24 12.13 -13.44 28.76
CA ILE A 24 13.00 -14.60 28.98
C ILE A 24 13.07 -14.98 30.47
N ARG A 25 13.04 -14.00 31.39
CA ARG A 25 13.17 -14.26 32.84
C ARG A 25 11.88 -14.69 33.53
N TYR A 26 10.70 -14.28 33.06
CA TYR A 26 9.46 -14.47 33.83
C TYR A 26 8.77 -15.83 33.62
N ASN A 27 9.13 -16.65 32.61
CA ASN A 27 8.29 -17.80 32.25
C ASN A 27 9.04 -19.01 31.66
N LEU A 28 10.18 -19.39 32.25
CA LEU A 28 10.95 -20.56 31.84
C LEU A 28 10.32 -21.92 32.28
N ASN A 29 9.19 -21.91 33.00
CA ASN A 29 8.76 -23.06 33.79
C ASN A 29 7.62 -23.91 33.20
N ASN A 30 6.90 -23.45 32.17
CA ASN A 30 5.69 -24.18 31.69
C ASN A 30 5.67 -24.59 30.21
N ASN A 31 6.45 -23.99 29.29
CA ASN A 31 6.70 -24.50 27.91
C ASN A 31 7.72 -23.59 27.16
N PRO A 32 9.01 -23.95 27.08
CA PRO A 32 10.05 -23.04 26.55
C PRO A 32 9.91 -22.73 25.06
N ILE A 33 9.39 -23.67 24.25
CA ILE A 33 9.24 -23.52 22.80
C ILE A 33 8.12 -22.52 22.45
N ALA A 34 6.97 -22.62 23.12
CA ALA A 34 5.83 -21.73 22.88
C ALA A 34 6.18 -20.25 23.17
N MET A 35 6.99 -20.02 24.21
CA MET A 35 7.46 -18.68 24.58
C MET A 35 8.48 -18.13 23.58
N ALA A 36 9.39 -18.96 23.08
CA ALA A 36 10.33 -18.55 22.03
C ALA A 36 9.58 -18.16 20.75
N CYS A 37 8.55 -18.92 20.36
CA CYS A 37 7.68 -18.57 19.23
C CYS A 37 6.96 -17.24 19.47
N ALA A 38 6.37 -17.05 20.65
CA ALA A 38 5.67 -15.81 21.00
C ALA A 38 6.61 -14.60 20.96
N TYR A 39 7.83 -14.74 21.49
CA TYR A 39 8.85 -13.70 21.41
C TYR A 39 9.26 -13.40 19.96
N GLY A 40 9.51 -14.42 19.15
CA GLY A 40 9.83 -14.26 17.73
C GLY A 40 8.73 -13.51 16.97
N ILE A 41 7.47 -13.88 17.19
CA ILE A 41 6.30 -13.20 16.59
C ILE A 41 6.25 -11.74 17.04
N LEU A 42 6.37 -11.45 18.34
CA LEU A 42 6.34 -10.07 18.85
C LEU A 42 7.45 -9.19 18.26
N VAL A 43 8.67 -9.74 18.13
CA VAL A 43 9.78 -9.04 17.49
C VAL A 43 9.45 -8.76 16.02
N ILE A 44 9.03 -9.77 15.25
CA ILE A 44 8.68 -9.60 13.83
C ILE A 44 7.53 -8.58 13.68
N SER A 45 6.47 -8.68 14.48
CA SER A 45 5.33 -7.76 14.46
C SER A 45 5.73 -6.32 14.79
N SER A 46 6.61 -6.12 15.78
CA SER A 46 7.11 -4.78 16.10
C SER A 46 7.88 -4.15 14.93
N PHE A 47 8.65 -4.95 14.19
CA PHE A 47 9.37 -4.50 13.00
C PHE A 47 8.41 -4.13 11.86
N TRP A 48 7.29 -4.85 11.71
CA TRP A 48 6.24 -4.52 10.74
C TRP A 48 5.50 -3.22 11.08
N ILE A 49 5.20 -2.98 12.36
CA ILE A 49 4.46 -1.78 12.79
C ILE A 49 5.33 -0.52 12.74
N VAL A 50 6.61 -0.64 13.11
CA VAL A 50 7.54 0.50 13.19
C VAL A 50 8.20 0.82 11.84
N GLU A 51 7.99 -0.03 10.82
CA GLU A 51 8.57 0.12 9.48
C GLU A 51 10.09 0.42 9.50
N VAL A 52 10.83 -0.23 10.40
CA VAL A 52 12.28 0.03 10.61
C VAL A 52 13.10 -0.25 9.34
N ALA A 53 12.63 -1.18 8.50
CA ALA A 53 13.25 -1.56 7.25
C ALA A 53 12.18 -1.76 6.16
N PRO A 54 12.56 -1.74 4.87
CA PRO A 54 11.62 -1.98 3.78
C PRO A 54 10.86 -3.30 3.97
N ILE A 55 9.58 -3.32 3.60
CA ILE A 55 8.66 -4.47 3.78
C ILE A 55 9.26 -5.78 3.25
N ALA A 56 10.03 -5.73 2.17
CA ALA A 56 10.72 -6.91 1.62
C ALA A 56 11.78 -7.49 2.59
N VAL A 57 12.50 -6.64 3.33
CA VAL A 57 13.52 -7.06 4.30
C VAL A 57 12.88 -7.58 5.59
N THR A 58 11.84 -6.91 6.09
CA THR A 58 11.08 -7.38 7.26
C THR A 58 10.32 -8.68 6.98
N ALA A 59 9.88 -8.92 5.74
CA ALA A 59 9.30 -10.19 5.33
C ALA A 59 10.31 -11.37 5.39
N LEU A 60 11.62 -11.13 5.26
CA LEU A 60 12.65 -12.17 5.37
C LEU A 60 13.12 -12.42 6.82
N LEU A 61 12.78 -11.52 7.73
CA LEU A 61 13.18 -11.58 9.14
C LEU A 61 12.79 -12.89 9.86
N PRO A 62 11.64 -13.53 9.59
CA PRO A 62 11.29 -14.83 10.16
C PRO A 62 12.30 -15.95 9.84
N ILE A 63 12.96 -15.88 8.68
CA ILE A 63 13.99 -16.86 8.26
C ILE A 63 15.23 -16.78 9.14
N LEU A 64 15.50 -15.61 9.75
CA LEU A 64 16.67 -15.39 10.60
C LEU A 64 16.33 -15.54 12.08
N VAL A 65 15.18 -15.04 12.52
CA VAL A 65 14.78 -15.03 13.94
C VAL A 65 14.42 -16.43 14.44
N PHE A 66 13.68 -17.22 13.67
CA PHE A 66 13.20 -18.52 14.13
C PHE A 66 14.31 -19.61 14.26
N PRO A 67 15.33 -19.68 13.39
CA PRO A 67 16.47 -20.57 13.61
C PRO A 67 17.38 -20.14 14.76
N VAL A 68 17.59 -18.82 14.94
CA VAL A 68 18.42 -18.29 16.05
C VAL A 68 17.79 -18.60 17.41
N LEU A 69 16.45 -18.63 17.47
CA LEU A 69 15.69 -19.03 18.66
C LEU A 69 15.57 -20.55 18.84
N GLY A 70 16.10 -21.36 17.91
CA GLY A 70 16.11 -22.83 18.01
C GLY A 70 14.75 -23.50 17.86
N ILE A 71 13.75 -22.82 17.29
CA ILE A 71 12.37 -23.31 17.18
C ILE A 71 12.23 -24.34 16.07
N ILE A 72 12.82 -24.06 14.91
CA ILE A 72 12.70 -24.87 13.69
C ILE A 72 13.96 -24.71 12.84
N SER A 73 14.34 -25.75 12.09
CA SER A 73 15.57 -25.75 11.30
C SER A 73 15.50 -24.77 10.13
N THR A 74 16.62 -24.08 9.84
CA THR A 74 16.74 -23.16 8.69
C THR A 74 16.31 -23.82 7.38
N LYS A 75 16.61 -25.11 7.21
CA LYS A 75 16.25 -25.87 5.99
C LYS A 75 14.72 -25.99 5.83
N GLU A 76 14.02 -26.17 6.93
CA GLU A 76 12.57 -26.36 6.96
C GLU A 76 11.84 -25.02 6.77
N ILE A 77 12.28 -23.95 7.45
CA ILE A 77 11.74 -22.60 7.23
C ILE A 77 11.99 -22.13 5.81
N CYS A 78 13.21 -22.27 5.28
CA CYS A 78 13.49 -21.89 3.89
C CYS A 78 12.66 -22.72 2.91
N SER A 79 12.38 -23.99 3.21
CA SER A 79 11.51 -24.81 2.38
C SER A 79 10.05 -24.35 2.41
N THR A 80 9.55 -23.80 3.52
CA THR A 80 8.16 -23.32 3.65
C THR A 80 7.99 -21.87 3.19
N TYR A 81 8.92 -21.00 3.56
CA TYR A 81 8.89 -19.56 3.31
C TYR A 81 9.41 -19.19 1.92
N LEU A 82 10.49 -19.85 1.48
CA LEU A 82 11.04 -19.64 0.15
C LEU A 82 10.40 -20.58 -0.87
N LYS A 83 10.09 -21.87 -0.56
CA LYS A 83 9.66 -22.89 -1.56
C LYS A 83 10.37 -22.74 -2.93
N VAL A 84 11.63 -22.29 -2.92
CA VAL A 84 12.46 -22.14 -4.11
C VAL A 84 13.36 -23.37 -4.14
N PRO A 85 13.12 -24.34 -5.03
CA PRO A 85 14.14 -25.33 -5.29
C PRO A 85 15.35 -24.61 -5.90
N ILE A 86 16.45 -24.55 -5.15
CA ILE A 86 17.70 -23.84 -5.44
C ILE A 86 18.40 -24.33 -6.73
N ARG A 87 17.82 -25.27 -7.50
CA ARG A 87 18.44 -25.86 -8.71
C ARG A 87 17.84 -25.43 -10.05
N ASP A 88 16.72 -24.72 -10.10
CA ASP A 88 16.08 -24.36 -11.39
C ASP A 88 15.84 -22.84 -11.52
N VAL A 89 16.91 -22.09 -11.79
CA VAL A 89 16.83 -20.65 -12.13
C VAL A 89 16.38 -20.43 -13.60
N ILE A 90 16.28 -21.50 -14.42
CA ILE A 90 16.04 -21.40 -15.88
C ILE A 90 14.72 -22.05 -16.34
N ARG A 91 14.06 -22.87 -15.53
CA ARG A 91 12.66 -23.25 -15.83
C ARG A 91 11.75 -22.21 -15.18
N VAL A 92 10.81 -21.68 -15.96
CA VAL A 92 9.72 -20.81 -15.52
C VAL A 92 8.85 -21.55 -14.50
N ARG A 93 9.36 -21.70 -13.28
CA ARG A 93 8.69 -22.12 -12.04
C ARG A 93 8.73 -20.94 -11.06
N PHE A 94 8.69 -19.73 -11.62
CA PHE A 94 8.53 -18.54 -10.84
C PHE A 94 7.05 -18.46 -10.44
N ILE A 95 6.83 -18.50 -9.12
CA ILE A 95 5.74 -17.78 -8.44
C ILE A 95 4.42 -18.57 -8.39
N LYS A 96 3.87 -18.70 -7.16
CA LYS A 96 2.50 -19.18 -6.88
C LYS A 96 1.49 -18.61 -7.90
N ASP A 97 0.44 -19.36 -8.21
CA ASP A 97 -0.70 -18.91 -9.05
C ASP A 97 -1.15 -17.48 -8.69
N THR A 98 -1.15 -17.17 -7.39
CA THR A 98 -1.54 -15.89 -6.81
C THR A 98 -0.65 -14.71 -7.23
N SER A 99 0.68 -14.83 -7.15
CA SER A 99 1.57 -13.72 -7.47
C SER A 99 1.85 -13.58 -8.97
N MET A 100 1.68 -14.64 -9.77
CA MET A 100 1.59 -14.51 -11.23
C MET A 100 0.35 -13.73 -11.63
N LEU A 101 -0.81 -14.02 -11.02
CA LEU A 101 -2.04 -13.25 -11.26
C LEU A 101 -1.92 -11.78 -10.84
N PHE A 102 -1.21 -11.51 -9.75
CA PHE A 102 -0.87 -10.15 -9.34
C PHE A 102 0.00 -9.45 -10.41
N LEU A 103 1.07 -10.09 -10.89
CA LEU A 103 1.92 -9.52 -11.95
C LEU A 103 1.16 -9.30 -13.26
N CYS A 104 0.30 -10.24 -13.67
CA CYS A 104 -0.56 -10.06 -14.85
C CYS A 104 -1.49 -8.86 -14.70
N THR A 105 -2.08 -8.69 -13.52
CA THR A 105 -2.97 -7.54 -13.22
C THR A 105 -2.19 -6.23 -13.26
N LEU A 106 -0.97 -6.19 -12.72
CA LEU A 106 -0.09 -5.02 -12.84
C LEU A 106 0.28 -4.69 -14.29
N MET A 107 0.62 -5.71 -15.10
CA MET A 107 0.93 -5.51 -16.52
C MET A 107 -0.28 -4.98 -17.30
N ILE A 108 -1.48 -5.52 -17.05
CA ILE A 108 -2.73 -5.04 -17.64
C ILE A 108 -3.02 -3.61 -17.20
N SER A 109 -2.86 -3.30 -15.92
CA SER A 109 -3.01 -1.95 -15.36
C SER A 109 -2.09 -0.95 -16.06
N LEU A 110 -0.81 -1.28 -16.22
CA LEU A 110 0.16 -0.43 -16.92
C LEU A 110 -0.21 -0.24 -18.40
N ALA A 111 -0.61 -1.31 -19.09
CA ALA A 111 -1.06 -1.20 -20.48
C ALA A 111 -2.30 -0.29 -20.64
N VAL A 112 -3.23 -0.36 -19.68
CA VAL A 112 -4.41 0.52 -19.62
C VAL A 112 -4.01 1.95 -19.29
N GLU A 113 -3.03 2.15 -18.43
CA GLU A 113 -2.50 3.47 -18.07
C GLU A 113 -1.88 4.18 -19.28
N GLU A 114 -1.03 3.48 -20.04
CA GLU A 114 -0.40 3.95 -21.28
C GLU A 114 -1.43 4.30 -22.38
N SER A 115 -2.61 3.67 -22.36
CA SER A 115 -3.70 4.00 -23.29
C SER A 115 -4.36 5.36 -23.01
N ASN A 116 -3.89 6.12 -22.02
CA ASN A 116 -4.45 7.40 -21.57
C ASN A 116 -5.93 7.31 -21.17
N LEU A 117 -6.37 6.13 -20.70
CA LEU A 117 -7.75 5.90 -20.28
C LEU A 117 -8.17 6.87 -19.17
N HIS A 118 -7.23 7.22 -18.29
CA HIS A 118 -7.41 8.16 -17.19
C HIS A 118 -7.84 9.56 -17.67
N HIS A 119 -7.31 10.06 -18.79
CA HIS A 119 -7.70 11.34 -19.38
C HIS A 119 -9.12 11.28 -19.97
N ARG A 120 -9.44 10.17 -20.65
CA ARG A 120 -10.76 9.93 -21.25
C ARG A 120 -11.85 9.83 -20.18
N LEU A 121 -11.51 9.25 -19.03
CA LEU A 121 -12.40 9.10 -17.90
C LEU A 121 -12.63 10.43 -17.16
N ALA A 122 -11.60 11.26 -17.02
CA ALA A 122 -11.72 12.61 -16.45
C ALA A 122 -12.67 13.49 -17.27
N LEU A 123 -12.54 13.47 -18.60
CA LEU A 123 -13.44 14.19 -19.50
C LEU A 123 -14.87 13.63 -19.49
N PHE A 124 -15.03 12.31 -19.43
CA PHE A 124 -16.34 11.68 -19.29
C PHE A 124 -17.03 12.10 -17.99
N MET A 125 -16.29 12.14 -16.88
CA MET A 125 -16.79 12.56 -15.59
C MET A 125 -17.19 14.03 -15.58
N LEU A 126 -16.36 14.92 -16.12
CA LEU A 126 -16.67 16.34 -16.19
C LEU A 126 -17.91 16.61 -17.07
N SER A 127 -18.03 15.90 -18.19
CA SER A 127 -19.17 16.04 -19.11
C SER A 127 -20.48 15.52 -18.50
N LYS A 128 -20.44 14.38 -17.80
CA LYS A 128 -21.66 13.74 -17.27
C LYS A 128 -22.08 14.25 -15.89
N PHE A 129 -21.14 14.68 -15.05
CA PHE A 129 -21.37 15.01 -13.64
C PHE A 129 -20.97 16.45 -13.27
N GLY A 130 -20.51 17.28 -14.22
CA GLY A 130 -20.02 18.64 -13.96
C GLY A 130 -21.09 19.68 -13.59
N GLY A 131 -22.37 19.33 -13.66
CA GLY A 131 -23.46 20.27 -13.38
C GLY A 131 -23.72 20.56 -11.90
N ASN A 132 -23.37 19.65 -10.98
CA ASN A 132 -23.62 19.80 -9.54
C ASN A 132 -22.48 19.19 -8.69
N PRO A 133 -22.05 19.83 -7.58
CA PRO A 133 -20.95 19.33 -6.75
C PRO A 133 -21.23 17.96 -6.12
N LEU A 134 -22.48 17.67 -5.77
CA LEU A 134 -22.90 16.37 -5.24
C LEU A 134 -22.78 15.26 -6.30
N SER A 135 -23.15 15.59 -7.55
CA SER A 135 -23.08 14.67 -8.69
C SER A 135 -21.63 14.32 -9.01
N LEU A 136 -20.74 15.32 -8.93
CA LEU A 136 -19.30 15.16 -9.09
C LEU A 136 -18.70 14.23 -8.02
N ILE A 137 -19.06 14.42 -6.75
CA ILE A 137 -18.62 13.56 -5.63
C ILE A 137 -18.99 12.09 -5.89
N ILE A 138 -20.25 11.82 -6.26
CA ILE A 138 -20.73 10.46 -6.52
C ILE A 138 -20.06 9.86 -7.75
N GLY A 139 -19.94 10.64 -8.84
CA GLY A 139 -19.26 10.22 -10.06
C GLY A 139 -17.81 9.85 -9.80
N MET A 140 -17.08 10.71 -9.09
CA MET A 140 -15.68 10.45 -8.72
C MET A 140 -15.55 9.19 -7.86
N MET A 141 -16.42 9.02 -6.86
CA MET A 141 -16.38 7.82 -6.00
C MET A 141 -16.60 6.53 -6.79
N LEU A 142 -17.51 6.53 -7.76
CA LEU A 142 -17.77 5.38 -8.64
C LEU A 142 -16.59 5.09 -9.55
N VAL A 143 -15.98 6.12 -10.15
CA VAL A 143 -14.85 5.93 -11.06
C VAL A 143 -13.61 5.46 -10.34
N VAL A 144 -13.29 6.06 -9.19
CA VAL A 144 -12.15 5.65 -8.37
C VAL A 144 -12.33 4.19 -7.94
N SER A 145 -13.52 3.82 -7.46
CA SER A 145 -13.83 2.43 -7.08
C SER A 145 -13.68 1.47 -8.26
N PHE A 146 -14.20 1.83 -9.43
CA PHE A 146 -14.13 0.99 -10.63
C PHE A 146 -12.69 0.81 -11.14
N ILE A 147 -11.87 1.85 -11.07
CA ILE A 147 -10.45 1.74 -11.42
C ILE A 147 -9.71 0.86 -10.42
N SER A 148 -9.99 1.03 -9.12
CA SER A 148 -9.37 0.19 -8.08
C SER A 148 -9.80 -1.28 -8.14
N PHE A 149 -10.75 -1.66 -9.00
CA PHE A 149 -11.00 -3.09 -9.27
C PHE A 149 -9.84 -3.73 -10.03
N TRP A 150 -9.19 -2.97 -10.91
CA TRP A 150 -8.16 -3.47 -11.83
C TRP A 150 -6.76 -3.03 -11.43
N ILE A 151 -6.66 -1.90 -10.74
CA ILE A 151 -5.40 -1.27 -10.33
C ILE A 151 -5.28 -1.36 -8.81
N SER A 152 -4.06 -1.57 -8.30
CA SER A 152 -3.79 -1.57 -6.85
C SER A 152 -4.18 -0.25 -6.20
N ASP A 153 -4.69 -0.29 -4.97
CA ASP A 153 -5.23 0.89 -4.29
C ASP A 153 -4.24 2.07 -4.19
N THR A 154 -2.97 1.74 -3.96
CA THR A 154 -1.90 2.75 -3.89
C THR A 154 -1.70 3.44 -5.23
N ALA A 155 -1.66 2.68 -6.33
CA ALA A 155 -1.51 3.25 -7.67
C ALA A 155 -2.75 4.05 -8.10
N THR A 156 -3.96 3.53 -7.83
CA THR A 156 -5.22 4.26 -8.10
C THR A 156 -5.24 5.61 -7.40
N THR A 157 -4.85 5.67 -6.13
CA THR A 157 -4.80 6.92 -5.37
C THR A 157 -3.79 7.91 -5.96
N VAL A 158 -2.57 7.45 -6.28
CA VAL A 158 -1.52 8.28 -6.89
C VAL A 158 -1.96 8.85 -8.24
N LEU A 159 -2.71 8.10 -9.05
CA LEU A 159 -3.23 8.54 -10.34
C LEU A 159 -4.42 9.50 -10.20
N MET A 160 -5.34 9.22 -9.28
CA MET A 160 -6.58 9.99 -9.12
C MET A 160 -6.36 11.35 -8.43
N VAL A 161 -5.35 11.46 -7.57
CA VAL A 161 -5.01 12.72 -6.90
C VAL A 161 -4.74 13.86 -7.90
N PRO A 162 -3.78 13.77 -8.86
CA PRO A 162 -3.53 14.86 -9.81
C PRO A 162 -4.73 15.15 -10.72
N ILE A 163 -5.51 14.14 -11.10
CA ILE A 163 -6.73 14.31 -11.89
C ILE A 163 -7.78 15.12 -11.12
N THR A 164 -7.96 14.81 -9.84
CA THR A 164 -8.91 15.50 -8.96
C THR A 164 -8.54 16.97 -8.79
N ILE A 165 -7.24 17.26 -8.69
CA ILE A 165 -6.73 18.63 -8.66
C ILE A 165 -7.05 19.36 -9.97
N ALA A 166 -6.79 18.73 -11.13
CA ALA A 166 -7.08 19.33 -12.43
C ALA A 166 -8.59 19.59 -12.66
N ILE A 167 -9.45 18.68 -12.21
CA ILE A 167 -10.92 18.84 -12.26
C ILE A 167 -11.33 20.03 -11.39
N LEU A 168 -10.80 20.13 -10.18
CA LEU A 168 -11.10 21.20 -9.25
C LEU A 168 -10.65 22.56 -9.79
N GLU A 169 -9.45 22.65 -10.37
CA GLU A 169 -8.96 23.86 -11.04
C GLU A 169 -9.86 24.27 -12.23
N SER A 170 -10.31 23.30 -13.03
CA SER A 170 -11.20 23.54 -14.18
C SER A 170 -12.56 24.09 -13.73
N MET A 171 -13.12 23.55 -12.65
CA MET A 171 -14.39 24.02 -12.09
C MET A 171 -14.29 25.42 -11.48
N MET A 172 -13.19 25.72 -10.79
CA MET A 172 -13.01 26.99 -10.09
C MET A 172 -12.62 28.15 -11.01
N ASN A 173 -11.76 27.88 -12.01
CA ASN A 173 -11.21 28.93 -12.87
C ASN A 173 -11.91 29.03 -14.23
N GLY A 174 -12.87 28.14 -14.54
CA GLY A 174 -13.61 28.09 -15.80
C GLY A 174 -12.74 27.92 -17.04
N ARG A 175 -11.45 27.60 -16.86
CA ARG A 175 -10.46 27.39 -17.92
C ARG A 175 -10.02 25.95 -17.87
N THR A 176 -10.28 25.24 -18.96
CA THR A 176 -9.65 23.95 -19.29
C THR A 176 -8.17 24.21 -19.53
N THR A 177 -7.39 24.40 -18.46
CA THR A 177 -5.94 24.35 -18.60
C THR A 177 -5.62 22.92 -19.02
N ALA A 178 -4.94 22.78 -20.16
CA ALA A 178 -4.38 21.50 -20.59
C ALA A 178 -3.79 20.79 -19.37
N ILE A 179 -4.14 19.52 -19.19
CA ILE A 179 -3.78 18.71 -18.01
C ILE A 179 -2.26 18.57 -18.00
N ASP A 180 -1.59 19.59 -17.47
CA ASP A 180 -0.15 19.66 -17.43
C ASP A 180 0.27 18.99 -16.12
N MET A 181 0.61 17.72 -16.25
CA MET A 181 0.87 16.78 -15.16
C MET A 181 2.26 17.02 -14.55
N LYS A 182 2.59 18.27 -14.18
CA LYS A 182 3.76 18.60 -13.33
C LYS A 182 3.73 17.89 -11.97
N GLN A 183 4.62 16.94 -11.72
CA GLN A 183 4.77 16.32 -10.40
C GLN A 183 5.13 17.39 -9.36
N GLY A 184 4.16 17.75 -8.51
CA GLY A 184 4.30 18.74 -7.45
C GLY A 184 3.38 18.35 -6.30
N THR A 185 3.74 18.74 -5.08
CA THR A 185 2.99 18.35 -3.88
C THR A 185 1.55 18.87 -3.96
N VAL A 186 0.55 18.07 -3.54
CA VAL A 186 -0.89 18.44 -3.57
C VAL A 186 -1.16 19.83 -3.01
N ARG A 187 -0.44 20.19 -1.94
CA ARG A 187 -0.53 21.47 -1.23
C ARG A 187 0.07 22.65 -1.99
N GLU A 188 0.95 22.40 -2.94
CA GLU A 188 1.66 23.42 -3.72
C GLU A 188 0.87 23.80 -4.98
N ARG A 189 0.18 22.82 -5.60
CA ARG A 189 -0.76 23.05 -6.70
C ARG A 189 -2.06 23.69 -6.21
N LEU A 190 -2.63 23.19 -5.11
CA LEU A 190 -3.78 23.78 -4.46
C LEU A 190 -3.34 24.73 -3.36
N GLN A 191 -3.33 26.04 -3.65
CA GLN A 191 -3.26 27.09 -2.63
C GLN A 191 -4.56 27.10 -1.82
N PHE A 192 -4.80 26.08 -1.00
CA PHE A 192 -5.99 25.91 -0.15
C PHE A 192 -6.34 27.17 0.64
N ASP A 193 -5.35 27.99 0.99
CA ASP A 193 -5.47 29.26 1.72
C ASP A 193 -6.07 30.43 0.93
N ARG A 194 -6.22 30.30 -0.40
CA ARG A 194 -6.89 31.29 -1.24
C ARG A 194 -8.30 30.88 -1.69
N LEU A 195 -8.75 29.68 -1.35
CA LEU A 195 -10.06 29.15 -1.77
C LEU A 195 -11.21 29.67 -0.88
N SER A 196 -12.37 29.91 -1.49
CA SER A 196 -13.63 30.17 -0.79
C SER A 196 -13.99 28.99 0.14
N VAL A 197 -14.71 29.27 1.24
CA VAL A 197 -15.03 28.27 2.28
C VAL A 197 -15.82 27.09 1.70
N GLY A 198 -16.71 27.35 0.74
CA GLY A 198 -17.48 26.31 0.03
C GLY A 198 -16.60 25.42 -0.86
N ASP A 199 -15.74 26.04 -1.68
CA ASP A 199 -14.86 25.31 -2.60
C ASP A 199 -13.83 24.47 -1.84
N ARG A 200 -13.31 24.99 -0.72
CA ARG A 200 -12.38 24.25 0.15
C ARG A 200 -13.00 22.97 0.71
N SER A 201 -14.29 22.99 1.04
CA SER A 201 -15.01 21.79 1.50
C SER A 201 -15.11 20.74 0.39
N LEU A 202 -15.46 21.17 -0.83
CA LEU A 202 -15.52 20.31 -2.01
C LEU A 202 -14.15 19.70 -2.35
N SER A 203 -13.09 20.51 -2.33
CA SER A 203 -11.72 20.03 -2.60
C SER A 203 -11.29 18.93 -1.63
N LYS A 204 -11.51 19.15 -0.33
CA LYS A 204 -11.19 18.18 0.70
C LYS A 204 -12.01 16.91 0.53
N ALA A 205 -13.31 17.05 0.25
CA ALA A 205 -14.19 15.92 -0.01
C ALA A 205 -13.68 15.07 -1.18
N LEU A 206 -13.33 15.68 -2.31
CA LEU A 206 -12.88 14.95 -3.50
C LEU A 206 -11.56 14.21 -3.28
N ILE A 207 -10.59 14.83 -2.61
CA ILE A 207 -9.32 14.16 -2.28
C ILE A 207 -9.56 12.98 -1.32
N LEU A 208 -10.46 13.14 -0.35
CA LEU A 208 -10.80 12.09 0.62
C LEU A 208 -11.55 10.94 -0.05
N ILE A 209 -12.43 11.24 -1.02
CA ILE A 209 -13.10 10.27 -1.89
C ILE A 209 -12.10 9.47 -2.71
N CYS A 210 -11.01 10.07 -3.22
CA CYS A 210 -10.00 9.30 -3.94
C CYS A 210 -9.38 8.20 -3.06
N SER A 211 -9.06 8.52 -1.81
CA SER A 211 -8.51 7.54 -0.88
C SER A 211 -9.54 6.47 -0.49
N HIS A 212 -10.75 6.86 -0.13
CA HIS A 212 -11.78 5.92 0.34
C HIS A 212 -12.39 5.08 -0.79
N GLY A 213 -12.66 5.71 -1.95
CA GLY A 213 -13.16 5.03 -3.13
C GLY A 213 -12.17 3.98 -3.64
N SER A 214 -10.87 4.27 -3.54
CA SER A 214 -9.85 3.28 -3.91
C SER A 214 -9.91 2.06 -3.00
N LEU A 215 -9.99 2.26 -1.68
CA LEU A 215 -10.11 1.17 -0.72
C LEU A 215 -11.36 0.30 -0.95
N ILE A 216 -12.52 0.94 -1.20
CA ILE A 216 -13.78 0.24 -1.49
C ILE A 216 -13.64 -0.58 -2.77
N GLY A 217 -13.05 0.01 -3.82
CA GLY A 217 -12.76 -0.69 -5.07
C GLY A 217 -11.86 -1.90 -4.86
N GLY A 218 -10.78 -1.74 -4.10
CA GLY A 218 -9.79 -2.80 -3.85
C GLY A 218 -10.36 -4.04 -3.18
N THR A 219 -11.40 -3.88 -2.35
CA THR A 219 -12.05 -5.03 -1.70
C THR A 219 -12.84 -5.92 -2.67
N ALA A 220 -13.24 -5.42 -3.85
CA ALA A 220 -14.13 -6.15 -4.76
C ALA A 220 -13.43 -7.26 -5.57
N VAL A 221 -12.12 -7.13 -5.82
CA VAL A 221 -11.36 -8.08 -6.65
C VAL A 221 -10.21 -8.68 -5.86
N ILE A 222 -10.06 -10.00 -5.99
CA ILE A 222 -9.09 -10.77 -5.20
C ILE A 222 -7.62 -10.41 -5.48
N THR A 223 -7.35 -9.82 -6.66
CA THR A 223 -6.02 -9.43 -7.12
C THR A 223 -5.68 -7.97 -6.85
N SER A 224 -6.65 -7.15 -6.42
CA SER A 224 -6.44 -5.70 -6.26
C SER A 224 -5.70 -5.36 -4.97
N THR A 225 -5.94 -6.11 -3.88
CA THR A 225 -5.34 -5.82 -2.56
C THR A 225 -4.54 -6.99 -2.00
N GLY A 226 -3.46 -6.66 -1.29
CA GLY A 226 -2.60 -7.62 -0.60
C GLY A 226 -3.35 -8.57 0.35
N PRO A 227 -4.24 -8.07 1.23
CA PRO A 227 -5.02 -8.92 2.14
C PRO A 227 -5.87 -9.97 1.42
N ASN A 228 -6.50 -9.63 0.29
CA ASN A 228 -7.31 -10.56 -0.49
C ASN A 228 -6.48 -11.71 -1.08
N LEU A 229 -5.24 -11.40 -1.52
CA LEU A 229 -4.29 -12.40 -2.04
C LEU A 229 -3.84 -13.37 -0.93
N VAL A 230 -3.56 -12.86 0.27
CA VAL A 230 -3.21 -13.67 1.44
C VAL A 230 -4.37 -14.57 1.84
N PHE A 231 -5.58 -14.03 1.89
CA PHE A 231 -6.79 -14.79 2.21
C PHE A 231 -7.03 -15.94 1.21
N ARG A 232 -6.85 -15.67 -0.10
CA ARG A 232 -6.93 -16.70 -1.13
C ARG A 232 -5.94 -17.83 -0.88
N GLU A 233 -4.72 -17.50 -0.51
CA GLU A 233 -3.68 -18.49 -0.24
C GLU A 233 -4.10 -19.43 0.89
N GLN A 234 -4.68 -18.90 1.97
CA GLN A 234 -5.15 -19.71 3.10
C GLN A 234 -6.28 -20.69 2.72
N ILE A 235 -7.15 -20.35 1.78
CA ILE A 235 -8.26 -21.23 1.34
C ILE A 235 -7.77 -22.38 0.45
N HIS A 236 -6.72 -22.15 -0.34
CA HIS A 236 -6.19 -23.14 -1.29
C HIS A 236 -5.06 -24.01 -0.69
N THR A 237 -4.77 -23.90 0.61
CA THR A 237 -3.80 -24.74 1.34
C THR A 237 -4.54 -25.76 2.20
#